data_AF-A0A6I5CAW6-F1
#
_entry.id   AF-A0A6I5CAW6-F1
#
_cell.length_a   1.000
_cell.length_b   1.000
_cell.length_c   1.000
_cell.angle_alpha   90.00
_cell.angle_beta   90.00
_cell.angle_gamma   90.00
#
_symmetry.space_group_name_H-M   'P 1'
#
loop_
_entity.id
_entity.type
_entity.pdbx_description
1 polymer ?
#
loop_
_entity_poly.entity_id
_entity_poly.type
_entity_poly.pdbx_seq_one_letter_code
_entity_poly.pdbx_strand_id
1 'polypeptide(L)'
;ALLAERGMRGLTHRAVDEAAGLPQGSTSNVARTRQALLELAVRRLADREARVLALHEMPDPRTGGLDSLVDALALATHRALTGNRRLT
;
A
#
# COMPACT_ATOMS: atom_id res chain seq x y z
N ALA A 1 6.60 6.59 -4.00
CA ALA A 1 7.36 7.72 -4.55
C ALA A 1 6.50 8.97 -4.58
N LEU A 2 5.71 9.24 -5.63
CA LEU A 2 5.03 10.55 -5.85
C LEU A 2 4.28 11.12 -4.64
N LEU A 3 3.40 10.35 -3.99
CA LEU A 3 2.66 10.84 -2.82
C LEU A 3 3.56 11.14 -1.62
N ALA A 4 4.59 10.32 -1.39
CA ALA A 4 5.53 10.49 -0.28
C ALA A 4 6.48 11.68 -0.52
N GLU A 5 6.96 11.84 -1.76
CA GLU A 5 7.94 12.87 -2.12
C GLU A 5 7.31 14.23 -2.40
N ARG A 6 6.10 14.25 -3.00
CA ARG A 6 5.48 15.47 -3.56
C ARG A 6 4.10 15.76 -2.97
N GLY A 7 3.62 14.93 -2.04
CA GLY A 7 2.31 15.06 -1.41
C GLY A 7 1.13 14.89 -2.37
N MET A 8 -0.08 15.20 -1.88
CA MET A 8 -1.33 15.03 -2.63
C MET A 8 -1.38 15.84 -3.94
N ARG A 9 -0.73 17.01 -3.97
CA ARG A 9 -0.68 17.85 -5.18
C ARG A 9 0.18 17.24 -6.29
N GLY A 10 1.19 16.44 -5.92
CA GLY A 10 2.06 15.75 -6.87
C GLY A 10 1.41 14.54 -7.56
N LEU A 11 0.31 14.01 -7.03
CA LEU A 11 -0.43 12.92 -7.66
C LEU A 11 -1.28 13.46 -8.81
N THR A 12 -0.79 13.27 -10.03
CA THR A 12 -1.47 13.63 -11.29
C THR A 12 -1.22 12.54 -12.31
N HIS A 13 -2.10 12.39 -13.30
CA HIS A 13 -1.93 11.44 -14.41
C HIS A 13 -0.58 11.58 -15.09
N ARG A 14 -0.19 12.81 -15.44
CA ARG A 14 1.10 13.07 -16.08
C ARG A 14 2.27 12.63 -15.22
N ALA A 15 2.25 12.95 -13.93
CA ALA A 15 3.33 12.56 -13.01
C ALA A 15 3.40 11.03 -12.84
N VAL A 16 2.27 10.34 -12.89
CA VAL A 16 2.22 8.87 -12.82
C VAL A 16 2.75 8.24 -14.11
N ASP A 17 2.33 8.73 -15.28
CA ASP A 17 2.83 8.26 -16.57
C ASP A 17 4.35 8.44 -16.66
N GLU A 18 4.85 9.62 -16.28
CA GLU A 18 6.27 9.95 -16.25
C GLU A 18 7.05 9.03 -15.29
N ALA A 19 6.55 8.86 -14.06
CA ALA A 19 7.19 7.99 -13.07
C ALA A 19 7.15 6.50 -13.46
N ALA A 20 6.18 6.09 -14.28
CA ALA A 20 6.04 4.73 -14.78
C ALA A 20 6.76 4.49 -16.12
N GLY A 21 7.32 5.53 -16.75
CA GLY A 21 7.93 5.44 -18.09
C GLY A 21 6.91 5.11 -19.20
N LEU A 22 5.64 5.46 -19.00
CA LEU A 22 4.55 5.17 -19.92
C LEU A 22 4.24 6.38 -20.82
N PRO A 23 3.65 6.17 -22.01
CA PRO A 23 3.14 7.25 -22.83
C PRO A 23 2.15 8.14 -22.07
N GLN A 24 2.18 9.44 -22.35
CA GLN A 24 1.25 10.38 -21.74
C GLN A 24 -0.21 9.99 -22.03
N GLY A 25 -1.05 9.98 -20.99
CA GLY A 25 -2.46 9.57 -21.06
C GLY A 25 -2.71 8.10 -20.70
N SER A 26 -1.67 7.29 -20.49
CA SER A 26 -1.81 5.87 -20.13
C SER A 26 -2.61 5.67 -18.84
N THR A 27 -2.33 6.48 -17.81
CA THR A 27 -3.03 6.43 -16.53
C THR A 27 -4.53 6.76 -16.69
N SER A 28 -4.88 7.62 -17.64
CA SER A 28 -6.28 8.02 -17.88
C SER A 28 -7.14 6.87 -18.40
N ASN A 29 -6.54 5.85 -19.01
CA ASN A 29 -7.25 4.64 -19.45
C ASN A 29 -7.83 3.84 -18.28
N VAL A 30 -7.17 3.86 -17.11
CA VAL A 30 -7.58 3.10 -15.92
C VAL A 30 -8.19 3.96 -14.81
N ALA A 31 -7.91 5.27 -14.80
CA ALA A 31 -8.47 6.21 -13.84
C ALA A 31 -8.85 7.51 -14.56
N ARG A 32 -10.13 7.73 -14.87
CA ARG A 32 -10.53 8.91 -15.67
C ARG A 32 -10.60 10.22 -14.89
N THR A 33 -10.67 10.15 -13.57
CA THR A 33 -10.80 11.33 -12.69
C THR A 33 -9.68 11.36 -11.66
N ARG A 34 -9.46 12.54 -11.06
CA ARG A 34 -8.53 12.68 -9.95
C ARG A 34 -8.91 11.80 -8.76
N GLN A 35 -10.21 11.66 -8.48
CA GLN A 35 -10.70 10.77 -7.44
C GLN A 35 -10.39 9.30 -7.76
N ALA A 36 -10.68 8.84 -8.98
CA ALA A 36 -10.37 7.47 -9.40
C ALA A 36 -8.86 7.17 -9.32
N LEU A 37 -8.01 8.15 -9.63
CA LEU A 37 -6.55 8.01 -9.48
C LEU A 37 -6.15 7.86 -8.01
N LEU A 38 -6.77 8.61 -7.11
CA LEU A 38 -6.52 8.50 -5.68
C LEU A 38 -7.01 7.16 -5.13
N GLU A 39 -8.21 6.72 -5.51
CA GLU A 39 -8.76 5.42 -5.12
C GLU A 39 -7.85 4.27 -5.58
N LEU A 40 -7.35 4.33 -6.82
CA LEU A 40 -6.40 3.35 -7.34
C LEU A 40 -5.09 3.34 -6.54
N ALA A 41 -4.56 4.51 -6.20
CA ALA A 41 -3.36 4.63 -5.37
C ALA A 41 -3.56 4.05 -3.96
N VAL A 42 -4.68 4.34 -3.31
CA VAL A 42 -5.04 3.80 -1.99
C VAL A 42 -5.21 2.28 -2.06
N ARG A 43 -5.91 1.77 -3.07
CA ARG A 43 -6.09 0.32 -3.26
C ARG A 43 -4.74 -0.38 -3.43
N ARG A 44 -3.86 0.18 -4.26
CA ARG A 44 -2.51 -0.35 -4.48
C ARG A 44 -1.65 -0.35 -3.22
N LEU A 45 -1.83 0.66 -2.35
CA LEU A 45 -1.18 0.74 -1.05
C LEU A 45 -1.69 -0.36 -0.11
N ALA A 46 -3.01 -0.49 0.03
CA ALA A 46 -3.64 -1.53 0.84
C ALA A 46 -3.20 -2.95 0.39
N ASP A 47 -3.17 -3.22 -0.91
CA ASP A 47 -2.69 -4.49 -1.46
C ASP A 47 -1.21 -4.75 -1.10
N ARG A 48 -0.40 -3.70 -1.01
CA ARG A 48 1.02 -3.81 -0.62
C ARG A 48 1.15 -4.09 0.87
N GLU A 49 0.38 -3.39 1.71
CA GLU A 49 0.39 -3.59 3.16
C GLU A 49 -0.12 -4.98 3.55
N ALA A 50 -1.21 -5.44 2.94
CA ALA A 50 -1.75 -6.79 3.17
C ALA A 50 -0.71 -7.89 2.88
N ARG A 51 0.13 -7.70 1.85
CA ARG A 51 1.25 -8.62 1.54
C ARG A 51 2.37 -8.55 2.57
N VAL A 52 2.75 -7.35 3.03
CA VAL A 52 3.79 -7.18 4.05
C VAL A 52 3.38 -7.81 5.38
N LEU A 53 2.12 -7.62 5.78
CA LEU A 53 1.58 -8.22 6.99
C LEU A 53 1.33 -9.72 6.83
N ALA A 54 1.29 -10.23 5.59
CA ALA A 54 0.86 -11.57 5.22
C ALA A 54 -0.37 -11.99 6.04
N LEU A 55 -1.44 -11.17 5.94
CA LEU A 55 -2.65 -11.29 6.77
C LEU A 55 -3.26 -12.69 6.78
N HIS A 56 -3.09 -13.44 5.69
CA HIS A 56 -3.57 -14.82 5.54
C HIS A 56 -2.78 -15.86 6.36
N GLU A 57 -1.56 -15.51 6.80
CA GLU A 57 -0.71 -16.34 7.66
C GLU A 57 -0.84 -15.95 9.13
N MET A 58 -1.66 -14.94 9.46
CA MET A 58 -1.83 -14.51 10.83
C MET A 58 -2.65 -15.53 11.64
N PRO A 59 -2.27 -15.82 12.89
CA PRO A 59 -3.09 -16.64 13.79
C PRO A 59 -4.51 -16.08 13.90
N ASP A 60 -5.56 -16.91 13.79
CA ASP A 60 -6.94 -16.46 14.04
C ASP A 60 -7.11 -16.21 15.55
N PRO A 61 -7.30 -14.94 15.99
CA PRO A 61 -7.40 -14.63 17.41
C PRO A 61 -8.64 -15.28 18.06
N ARG A 62 -9.64 -15.67 17.26
CA ARG A 62 -10.84 -16.36 17.75
C ARG A 62 -10.57 -17.81 18.13
N THR A 63 -9.48 -18.41 17.64
CA THR A 63 -9.14 -19.82 17.92
C THR A 63 -8.27 -19.95 19.17
N GLY A 64 -7.41 -18.98 19.46
CA GLY A 64 -6.45 -19.06 20.58
C GLY A 64 -6.59 -17.98 21.66
N GLY A 65 -7.65 -17.17 21.64
CA GLY A 65 -7.91 -16.18 22.69
C GLY A 65 -6.85 -15.06 22.74
N LEU A 66 -6.60 -14.53 23.94
CA LEU A 66 -5.70 -13.39 24.16
C LEU A 66 -4.26 -13.67 23.74
N ASP A 67 -3.72 -14.87 24.00
CA ASP A 67 -2.34 -15.22 23.63
C ASP A 67 -2.16 -15.22 22.11
N SER A 68 -3.12 -15.77 21.37
CA SER A 68 -3.11 -15.73 19.90
C SER A 68 -3.23 -14.31 19.35
N LEU A 69 -3.94 -13.40 20.03
CA LEU A 69 -3.99 -12.00 19.65
C LEU A 69 -2.64 -11.31 19.88
N VAL A 70 -1.98 -11.59 20.99
CA VAL A 70 -0.64 -11.06 21.30
C VAL A 70 0.38 -11.54 20.26
N ASP A 71 0.38 -12.83 19.94
CA ASP A 71 1.28 -13.41 18.92
C ASP A 71 1.02 -12.81 17.54
N ALA A 72 -0.25 -12.64 17.17
CA ALA A 72 -0.66 -11.98 15.94
C ALA A 72 -0.14 -10.53 15.87
N LEU A 73 -0.33 -9.73 16.92
CA LEU A 73 0.15 -8.34 16.99
C LEU A 73 1.68 -8.25 16.99
N ALA A 74 2.36 -9.14 17.71
CA ALA A 74 3.82 -9.20 17.75
C ALA A 74 4.39 -9.54 16.36
N LEU A 75 3.80 -10.51 15.66
CA LEU A 75 4.21 -10.90 14.31
C LEU A 75 3.94 -9.78 13.29
N ALA A 76 2.77 -9.14 13.35
CA ALA A 76 2.42 -8.01 12.49
C ALA A 76 3.38 -6.84 12.70
N THR A 77 3.68 -6.49 13.95
CA THR A 77 4.62 -5.41 14.31
C THR A 77 6.03 -5.76 13.84
N HIS A 78 6.48 -6.99 14.06
CA HIS A 78 7.78 -7.46 13.59
C HIS A 78 7.89 -7.30 12.07
N ARG A 79 6.92 -7.82 11.30
CA ARG A 79 6.89 -7.71 9.83
C ARG A 79 6.86 -6.25 9.35
N ALA A 80 6.05 -5.42 10.00
CA ALA A 80 5.94 -3.99 9.66
C ALA A 80 7.24 -3.24 9.91
N LEU A 81 8.01 -3.58 10.95
CA LEU A 81 9.26 -2.90 11.30
C LEU A 81 10.49 -3.46 10.59
N THR A 82 10.50 -4.75 10.22
CA THR A 82 11.66 -5.39 9.56
C THR A 82 11.53 -5.40 8.04
N GLY A 83 10.32 -5.52 7.48
CA GLY A 83 10.07 -5.49 6.04
C GLY A 83 10.20 -4.10 5.40
N ASN A 84 10.11 -3.02 6.18
CA ASN A 84 10.06 -1.63 5.68
C ASN A 84 11.40 -0.85 5.70
N ARG A 85 12.55 -1.47 5.99
CA ARG A 85 13.84 -0.74 6.03
C ARG A 85 14.38 -0.23 4.67
N ARG A 86 13.64 -0.39 3.56
CA ARG A 86 14.07 0.06 2.22
C ARG A 86 13.31 1.28 1.69
N LEU A 87 12.67 2.07 2.55
CA LEU A 87 11.93 3.29 2.15
C LEU A 87 12.25 4.54 3.00
N THR A 88 13.39 4.57 3.69
CA THR A 88 14.01 5.79 4.21
C THR A 88 15.38 5.94 3.56
#